data_AF-A0A961JAI5-F1
#
_entry.id   AF-A0A961JAI5-F1
#
_cell.length_a   1.000
_cell.length_b   1.000
_cell.length_c   1.000
_cell.angle_alpha   90.00
_cell.angle_beta   90.00
_cell.angle_gamma   90.00
#
_symmetry.space_group_name_H-M   'P 1'
#
loop_
_entity.id
_entity.type
_entity.pdbx_description
1 polymer ?
#
loop_
_entity_poly.entity_id
_entity_poly.type
_entity_poly.pdbx_seq_one_letter_code
_entity_poly.pdbx_strand_id
1 'polypeptide(L)'
;MTLFLIVLAAIWGLGGWAGLPRGLKLGLTVLLFAAILLAHGLLPADHALARIFGGSFAGWATLAGASVLVWLYAQALGWLRARARRPDVEAAPAAAGTFGPAELDRYARHIVLREIGGP
;
A
#
# COMPACT_ATOMS: atom_id res chain seq x y z
N MET A 1 -19.50 -20.16 -4.13
CA MET A 1 -18.19 -19.46 -4.08
C MET A 1 -17.57 -19.28 -5.46
N THR A 2 -17.68 -20.27 -6.36
CA THR A 2 -17.11 -20.22 -7.72
C THR A 2 -17.58 -19.02 -8.55
N LEU A 3 -18.88 -18.73 -8.57
CA LEU A 3 -19.43 -17.63 -9.37
C LEU A 3 -18.89 -16.26 -8.94
N PHE A 4 -18.72 -16.03 -7.64
CA PHE A 4 -18.08 -14.82 -7.14
C PHE A 4 -16.65 -14.66 -7.68
N LEU A 5 -15.85 -15.74 -7.69
CA LEU A 5 -14.48 -15.70 -8.22
C LEU A 5 -14.46 -15.43 -9.73
N ILE A 6 -15.41 -15.99 -10.49
CA ILE A 6 -15.53 -15.74 -11.93
C ILE A 6 -15.86 -14.26 -12.19
N VAL A 7 -16.83 -13.70 -11.47
CA VAL A 7 -17.21 -12.28 -11.62
C VAL A 7 -16.06 -11.37 -11.18
N LEU A 8 -15.36 -11.73 -10.09
CA LEU A 8 -14.20 -10.98 -9.63
C LEU A 8 -13.07 -10.99 -10.67
N ALA A 9 -12.77 -12.16 -11.24
CA ALA A 9 -11.81 -12.30 -12.33
C ALA A 9 -12.23 -11.51 -13.57
N ALA A 10 -13.53 -11.46 -13.89
CA ALA A 10 -14.03 -10.64 -14.98
C ALA A 10 -13.85 -9.14 -14.71
N ILE A 11 -14.21 -8.64 -13.53
CA ILE A 11 -14.03 -7.23 -13.15
C ILE A 11 -12.57 -6.81 -13.27
N TRP A 12 -11.64 -7.64 -12.79
CA TRP A 12 -10.22 -7.30 -12.79
C TRP A 12 -9.53 -7.58 -14.13
N GLY A 13 -9.90 -8.66 -14.82
CA GLY A 13 -9.37 -9.05 -16.12
C GLY A 13 -9.89 -8.16 -17.25
N LEU A 14 -11.21 -8.18 -17.50
CA LEU A 14 -11.83 -7.32 -18.51
C LEU A 14 -11.69 -5.85 -18.15
N GLY A 15 -11.88 -5.48 -16.88
CA GLY A 15 -11.68 -4.10 -16.45
C GLY A 15 -10.22 -3.64 -16.49
N GLY A 16 -9.26 -4.57 -16.42
CA GLY A 16 -7.86 -4.29 -16.69
C GLY A 16 -7.63 -4.01 -18.17
N TRP A 17 -8.15 -4.86 -19.05
CA TRP A 17 -8.05 -4.72 -20.50
C TRP A 17 -8.76 -3.45 -21.03
N ALA A 18 -9.93 -3.13 -20.49
CA ALA A 18 -10.72 -1.95 -20.84
C ALA A 18 -10.20 -0.65 -20.20
N GLY A 19 -9.08 -0.68 -19.46
CA GLY A 19 -8.49 0.52 -18.86
C GLY A 19 -9.30 1.15 -17.73
N LEU A 20 -10.20 0.41 -17.06
CA LEU A 20 -11.03 0.94 -15.98
C LEU A 20 -10.16 1.40 -14.79
N PRO A 21 -10.49 2.56 -14.18
CA PRO A 21 -9.73 3.07 -13.05
C PRO A 21 -9.82 2.10 -11.86
N ARG A 22 -8.74 2.02 -11.07
CA ARG A 22 -8.65 1.11 -9.92
C ARG A 22 -9.78 1.34 -8.91
N GLY A 23 -10.18 2.59 -8.69
CA GLY A 23 -11.30 2.95 -7.80
C GLY A 23 -12.63 2.34 -8.24
N LEU A 24 -12.94 2.32 -9.53
CA LEU A 24 -14.17 1.72 -10.05
C LEU A 24 -14.17 0.21 -9.88
N LYS A 25 -13.05 -0.47 -10.18
CA LYS A 25 -12.92 -1.93 -10.00
C LYS A 25 -13.08 -2.32 -8.54
N LEU A 26 -12.50 -1.55 -7.62
CA LEU A 26 -12.69 -1.73 -6.18
C LEU A 26 -14.14 -1.49 -5.78
N GLY A 27 -14.76 -0.41 -6.25
CA GLY A 27 -16.17 -0.10 -5.98
C GLY A 27 -17.11 -1.22 -6.44
N LEU A 28 -16.93 -1.73 -7.66
CA LEU A 28 -17.70 -2.86 -8.18
C LEU A 28 -17.49 -4.14 -7.37
N THR A 29 -16.26 -4.39 -6.92
CA THR A 29 -15.93 -5.55 -6.08
C THR A 29 -16.64 -5.45 -4.71
N VAL A 30 -16.57 -4.28 -4.07
CA VAL A 30 -17.24 -4.02 -2.78
C VAL A 30 -18.76 -4.11 -2.94
N LEU A 31 -19.32 -3.53 -4.00
CA LEU A 31 -20.74 -3.58 -4.29
C LEU A 31 -21.23 -5.02 -4.50
N LEU A 32 -20.51 -5.81 -5.31
CA LEU A 32 -20.80 -7.22 -5.51
C LEU A 32 -20.80 -7.98 -4.19
N PHE A 33 -19.77 -7.79 -3.37
CA PHE A 33 -19.64 -8.47 -2.09
C PHE A 33 -20.75 -8.07 -1.11
N ALA A 34 -21.09 -6.78 -1.04
CA ALA A 34 -22.20 -6.27 -0.24
C ALA A 34 -23.55 -6.84 -0.70
N ALA A 35 -23.79 -6.93 -2.00
CA ALA A 35 -24.99 -7.55 -2.56
C ALA A 35 -25.11 -9.03 -2.17
N ILE A 36 -23.99 -9.77 -2.16
CA ILE A 36 -23.98 -11.18 -1.73
C ILE A 36 -24.29 -11.32 -0.23
N LEU A 37 -23.71 -10.45 0.61
CA LEU A 37 -23.97 -10.44 2.05
C LEU A 37 -25.44 -10.12 2.35
N LEU A 38 -25.98 -9.07 1.72
CA LEU A 38 -27.40 -8.71 1.83
C LEU A 38 -28.27 -9.86 1.32
N ALA A 39 -27.87 -10.52 0.23
CA ALA A 39 -28.63 -11.63 -0.30
C ALA A 39 -28.76 -12.80 0.69
N HIS A 40 -27.70 -13.10 1.44
CA HIS A 40 -27.72 -14.17 2.45
C HIS A 40 -28.33 -13.74 3.79
N GLY A 41 -28.38 -12.43 4.08
CA GLY A 41 -28.88 -11.89 5.35
C GLY A 41 -30.35 -11.47 5.32
N LEU A 42 -30.84 -10.94 4.19
CA LEU A 42 -32.21 -10.46 4.04
C LEU A 42 -33.14 -11.50 3.40
N LEU A 43 -32.64 -12.36 2.52
CA LEU A 43 -33.50 -13.34 1.85
C LEU A 43 -33.56 -14.64 2.66
N PRO A 44 -34.70 -15.37 2.57
CA PRO A 44 -34.84 -16.72 3.12
C PRO A 44 -33.72 -17.65 2.67
N ALA A 45 -33.35 -18.61 3.53
CA ALA A 45 -32.22 -19.51 3.31
C ALA A 45 -32.33 -20.37 2.03
N ASP A 46 -33.53 -20.55 1.48
CA ASP A 46 -33.80 -21.34 0.27
C ASP A 46 -33.84 -20.51 -1.01
N HIS A 47 -33.65 -19.19 -0.93
CA HIS A 47 -33.81 -18.32 -2.08
C HIS A 47 -32.78 -18.60 -3.17
N ALA A 48 -33.23 -18.69 -4.43
CA ALA A 48 -32.40 -19.09 -5.56
C ALA A 48 -31.12 -18.23 -5.72
N LEU A 49 -31.17 -16.94 -5.43
CA LEU A 49 -30.02 -16.02 -5.50
C LEU A 49 -28.92 -16.40 -4.51
N ALA A 50 -29.26 -16.71 -3.26
CA ALA A 50 -28.27 -17.14 -2.26
C ALA A 50 -27.63 -18.47 -2.68
N ARG A 51 -28.42 -19.41 -3.22
CA ARG A 51 -27.90 -20.70 -3.72
C ARG A 51 -26.91 -20.55 -4.88
N ILE A 52 -27.13 -19.60 -5.79
CA ILE A 52 -26.24 -19.34 -6.93
C ILE A 52 -24.85 -18.89 -6.46
N PHE A 53 -24.80 -17.96 -5.51
CA PHE A 53 -23.53 -17.53 -4.94
C PHE A 53 -22.92 -18.61 -4.04
N GLY A 54 -23.76 -19.44 -3.41
CA GLY A 54 -23.39 -20.55 -2.54
C GLY A 54 -22.67 -20.10 -1.27
N GLY A 55 -22.32 -21.07 -0.43
CA GLY A 55 -21.79 -20.82 0.90
C GLY A 55 -22.87 -20.43 1.90
N SER A 56 -22.48 -19.76 2.98
CA SER A 56 -23.38 -19.35 4.06
C SER A 56 -23.16 -17.88 4.41
N PHE A 57 -24.17 -17.25 5.03
CA PHE A 57 -24.06 -15.89 5.55
C PHE A 57 -22.82 -15.73 6.45
N ALA A 58 -22.62 -16.67 7.38
CA ALA A 58 -21.48 -16.67 8.30
C ALA A 58 -20.13 -16.73 7.57
N GLY A 59 -20.03 -17.50 6.49
CA GLY A 59 -18.82 -17.58 5.67
C GLY A 59 -18.48 -16.24 5.01
N TRP A 60 -19.48 -15.61 4.37
CA TRP A 60 -19.32 -14.29 3.76
C TRP A 60 -19.03 -13.20 4.80
N ALA A 61 -19.69 -13.22 5.95
CA ALA A 61 -19.48 -12.26 7.03
C ALA A 61 -18.06 -12.38 7.63
N THR A 62 -17.56 -13.61 7.80
CA THR A 62 -16.19 -13.86 8.24
C THR A 62 -15.17 -13.29 7.25
N LEU A 63 -15.38 -13.51 5.94
CA LEU A 63 -14.52 -12.93 4.90
C LEU A 63 -14.56 -11.39 4.92
N ALA A 64 -15.73 -10.81 5.15
CA ALA A 64 -15.90 -9.36 5.29
C ALA A 64 -15.07 -8.82 6.46
N GLY A 65 -15.23 -9.43 7.65
CA GLY A 65 -14.53 -9.04 8.86
C GLY A 65 -13.02 -9.19 8.73
N ALA A 66 -12.55 -10.30 8.16
CA ALA A 66 -11.12 -10.52 7.90
C ALA A 66 -10.55 -9.48 6.93
N SER A 67 -11.27 -9.15 5.86
CA SER A 67 -10.84 -8.15 4.87
C SER A 67 -10.75 -6.75 5.48
N VAL A 68 -11.73 -6.37 6.32
CA VAL A 68 -11.71 -5.10 7.07
C VAL A 68 -10.52 -5.05 8.02
N LEU A 69 -10.24 -6.15 8.74
CA LEU A 69 -9.12 -6.22 9.67
C LEU A 69 -7.78 -6.05 8.96
N VAL A 70 -7.59 -6.73 7.82
CA VAL A 70 -6.38 -6.58 6.99
C VAL A 70 -6.25 -5.14 6.47
N TRP A 71 -7.35 -4.52 6.03
CA TRP A 71 -7.33 -3.13 5.57
C TRP A 71 -6.97 -2.16 6.70
N LEU A 72 -7.56 -2.29 7.88
CA LEU A 72 -7.23 -1.48 9.06
C LEU A 72 -5.75 -1.64 9.44
N TYR A 73 -5.25 -2.87 9.44
CA TYR A 73 -3.84 -3.14 9.72
C TYR A 73 -2.92 -2.49 8.68
N ALA A 74 -3.25 -2.60 7.38
CA ALA A 74 -2.47 -1.98 6.31
C ALA A 74 -2.44 -0.44 6.44
N GLN A 75 -3.57 0.17 6.80
CA GLN A 75 -3.67 1.61 7.06
C GLN A 75 -2.82 2.03 8.27
N ALA A 76 -2.93 1.30 9.38
CA ALA A 76 -2.14 1.56 10.59
C ALA A 76 -0.63 1.42 10.32
N LEU A 77 -0.23 0.40 9.57
CA LEU A 77 1.15 0.19 9.17
C LEU A 77 1.64 1.29 8.22
N GLY A 78 0.82 1.71 7.25
CA GLY A 78 1.12 2.82 6.36
C GLY A 78 1.32 4.14 7.12
N TRP A 79 0.44 4.41 8.09
CA TRP A 79 0.56 5.56 8.99
C TRP A 79 1.84 5.52 9.81
N LEU A 80 2.17 4.37 10.41
CA LEU A 80 3.39 4.20 11.19
C LEU A 80 4.65 4.36 10.32
N ARG A 81 4.64 3.82 9.10
CA ARG A 81 5.72 4.00 8.12
C ARG A 81 5.89 5.45 7.68
N ALA A 82 4.79 6.17 7.45
CA ALA A 82 4.84 7.59 7.12
C ALA A 82 5.37 8.43 8.29
N ARG A 83 5.07 8.04 9.53
CA ARG A 83 5.60 8.70 10.73
C ARG A 83 7.07 8.39 10.99
N ALA A 84 7.51 7.17 10.66
CA ALA A 84 8.91 6.75 10.76
C ALA A 84 9.77 7.40 9.67
N ARG A 85 9.22 7.55 8.46
CA ARG A 85 9.73 8.46 7.43
C ARG A 85 9.38 9.90 7.79
N ARG A 86 9.90 10.40 8.91
CA ARG A 86 10.17 11.84 8.99
C ARG A 86 10.93 12.22 7.72
N PRO A 87 10.67 13.39 7.11
CA PRO A 87 11.53 13.86 6.03
C PRO A 87 12.94 13.78 6.59
N ASP A 88 13.78 12.95 5.99
CA ASP A 88 15.21 13.10 6.13
C ASP A 88 15.44 14.59 5.93
N VAL A 89 15.95 15.19 7.00
CA VAL A 89 16.55 16.52 7.05
C VAL A 89 16.92 16.86 5.63
N GLU A 90 16.10 17.72 5.01
CA GLU A 90 16.34 18.40 3.74
C GLU A 90 17.82 18.33 3.48
N ALA A 91 18.24 17.40 2.61
CA ALA A 91 19.62 16.92 2.52
C ALA A 91 20.50 18.15 2.66
N ALA A 92 21.03 18.37 3.87
CA ALA A 92 21.55 19.69 4.25
C ALA A 92 22.54 20.00 3.13
N PRO A 93 22.32 21.06 2.33
CA PRO A 93 22.93 21.18 1.01
C PRO A 93 24.39 20.87 1.19
N ALA A 94 24.82 19.70 0.70
CA ALA A 94 25.99 18.97 1.22
C ALA A 94 27.05 19.99 1.55
N ALA A 95 27.23 20.30 2.86
CA ALA A 95 27.76 21.59 3.32
C ALA A 95 28.85 22.01 2.35
N ALA A 96 28.53 22.97 1.46
CA ALA A 96 29.46 23.37 0.41
C ALA A 96 30.74 23.69 1.16
N GLY A 97 31.77 22.86 0.97
CA GLY A 97 32.86 22.74 1.92
C GLY A 97 33.29 24.14 2.32
N THR A 98 33.30 24.42 3.63
CA THR A 98 33.54 25.77 4.18
C THR A 98 34.88 26.38 3.74
N PHE A 99 35.67 25.61 3.00
CA PHE A 99 36.98 25.93 2.48
C PHE A 99 37.00 25.87 0.96
N GLY A 100 37.42 26.97 0.34
CA GLY A 100 37.67 27.00 -1.10
C GLY A 100 38.85 26.11 -1.50
N PRO A 101 39.02 25.79 -2.79
CA PRO A 101 40.12 24.94 -3.27
C PRO A 101 41.51 25.47 -2.88
N ALA A 102 41.69 26.79 -2.78
CA ALA A 102 42.93 27.41 -2.32
C ALA A 102 43.18 27.25 -0.81
N GLU A 103 42.13 27.20 0.01
CA GLU A 103 42.23 26.95 1.45
C GLU A 103 42.46 25.48 1.74
N LEU A 104 41.84 24.58 0.98
CA LEU A 104 42.10 23.14 1.02
C LEU A 104 43.56 22.82 0.74
N ASP A 105 44.15 23.41 -0.31
CA ASP A 105 45.58 23.21 -0.63
C ASP A 105 46.50 23.73 0.49
N ARG A 106 46.16 24.87 1.09
CA ARG A 106 46.90 25.45 2.24
C ARG A 106 46.86 24.53 3.46
N TYR A 107 45.68 24.04 3.85
CA TYR A 107 45.54 23.17 5.03
C TYR A 107 46.07 21.76 4.77
N ALA A 108 45.91 21.23 3.56
CA ALA A 108 46.50 19.95 3.16
C ALA A 108 48.02 20.00 3.31
N ARG A 109 48.67 21.07 2.84
CA ARG A 109 50.11 21.24 2.99
C ARG A 109 50.53 21.32 4.46
N HIS A 110 49.76 22.00 5.32
CA HIS A 110 50.09 22.10 6.75
C HIS A 110 49.89 20.77 7.51
N ILE A 111 48.84 20.01 7.18
CA ILE A 111 48.57 18.69 7.77
C ILE A 111 49.63 17.68 7.32
N VAL A 112 49.96 17.66 6.02
CA VAL A 112 50.94 16.74 5.45
C VAL A 112 52.35 17.04 5.96
N LEU A 113 52.72 18.32 6.11
CA LEU A 113 54.04 18.68 6.67
C LEU A 113 54.22 18.24 8.13
N ARG A 114 53.13 18.14 8.90
CA ARG A 114 53.14 17.58 10.26
C ARG A 114 53.42 16.08 10.26
N GLU A 115 52.91 15.34 9.27
CA GLU A 115 53.12 13.89 9.17
C GLU A 115 54.44 13.50 8.52
N ILE A 116 55.02 14.35 7.67
CA ILE A 116 56.31 14.12 7.01
C ILE A 116 57.50 14.64 7.85
N GLY A 117 57.24 15.32 8.97
CA GLY A 117 58.29 15.74 9.91
C GLY A 117 59.14 16.90 9.40
N GLY A 118 58.50 18.02 9.06
CA GLY A 118 59.21 19.32 9.01
C GLY A 118 59.41 19.87 10.43
N PRO A 119 60.54 20.56 10.70
CA PRO A 119 61.41 20.46 11.90
C PRO A 119 60.72 20.46 13.27
#